data_AF-A0A4Y2GG60-F1
#
_entry.id   AF-A0A4Y2GG60-F1
#
_cell.length_a   1.000
_cell.length_b   1.000
_cell.length_c   1.000
_cell.angle_alpha   90.00
_cell.angle_beta   90.00
_cell.angle_gamma   90.00
#
_symmetry.space_group_name_H-M   'P 1'
#
loop_
_entity.id
_entity.type
_entity.pdbx_description
1 polymer ?
#
loop_
_entity_poly.entity_id
_entity_poly.type
_entity_poly.pdbx_seq_one_letter_code
_entity_poly.pdbx_strand_id
1 'polypeptide(L)'
;MYTQTIQYYEESKILKVRSRLILGQDPEDFVRPTVLPDHPIVRRLIAYAHKTLHHAGVQTTLSHLRKRFLIPRGRSVVKEVLQKCVTCRRYTSKPVVPVVESIVWLRLK
;
A
#
# COMPACT_ATOMS: atom_id res chain seq x y z
N MET A 1 7.96 -6.06 31.15
CA MET A 1 8.92 -6.33 30.05
C MET A 1 8.38 -7.49 29.23
N TYR A 2 7.65 -7.21 28.14
CA TYR A 2 7.09 -8.26 27.29
C TYR A 2 7.96 -8.42 26.05
N THR A 3 8.93 -9.32 26.08
CA THR A 3 9.59 -9.78 24.84
C THR A 3 8.61 -10.67 24.09
N GLN A 4 7.75 -10.03 23.31
CA GLN A 4 6.75 -10.67 22.46
C GLN A 4 7.41 -11.17 21.17
N THR A 5 7.94 -12.39 21.22
CA THR A 5 8.57 -13.02 20.06
C THR A 5 7.49 -13.37 19.02
N ILE A 6 7.54 -12.71 17.87
CA ILE A 6 6.79 -13.12 16.68
C ILE A 6 7.23 -14.54 16.31
N GLN A 7 6.31 -15.50 16.25
CA GLN A 7 6.62 -16.88 15.91
C GLN A 7 6.50 -17.09 14.40
N TYR A 8 7.60 -17.57 13.80
CA TYR A 8 7.67 -18.00 12.41
C TYR A 8 7.56 -19.51 12.35
N TYR A 9 6.88 -20.03 11.35
CA TYR A 9 6.84 -21.47 11.06
C TYR A 9 6.67 -21.67 9.55
N GLU A 10 7.04 -22.84 9.08
CA GLU A 10 6.96 -23.20 7.67
C GLU A 10 5.83 -24.20 7.46
N GLU A 11 4.96 -23.92 6.49
CA GLU A 11 3.87 -24.80 6.09
C GLU A 11 3.88 -24.89 4.57
N SER A 12 3.98 -26.09 4.01
CA SER A 12 4.02 -26.31 2.55
C SER A 12 5.15 -25.56 1.82
N LYS A 13 6.35 -25.44 2.43
CA LYS A 13 7.50 -24.67 1.93
C LYS A 13 7.25 -23.16 1.84
N ILE A 14 6.23 -22.66 2.55
CA ILE A 14 5.89 -21.25 2.62
C ILE A 14 6.08 -20.79 4.06
N LEU A 15 6.85 -19.72 4.22
CA LEU A 15 7.04 -19.10 5.54
C LEU A 15 5.77 -18.36 5.95
N LYS A 16 5.27 -18.67 7.14
CA LYS A 16 4.11 -18.02 7.75
C LYS A 16 4.47 -17.45 9.12
N VAL A 17 3.67 -16.48 9.54
CA VAL A 17 3.76 -15.90 10.89
C VAL A 17 2.50 -16.22 11.65
N ARG A 18 2.65 -16.57 12.93
CA ARG A 18 1.51 -16.68 13.86
C ARG A 18 1.28 -15.31 14.50
N SER A 19 0.15 -14.70 14.18
CA SER A 19 -0.25 -13.44 14.82
C SER A 19 -0.68 -13.71 16.27
N ARG A 20 -0.55 -12.70 17.13
CA ARG A 20 -0.99 -12.77 18.54
C ARG A 20 -2.49 -12.51 18.70
N LEU A 21 -3.17 -12.11 17.62
CA LEU A 21 -4.61 -11.88 17.59
C LEU A 21 -5.28 -13.22 17.28
N ILE A 22 -5.74 -13.89 18.32
CA ILE A 22 -6.57 -15.09 18.22
C ILE A 22 -7.95 -14.69 18.77
N LEU A 23 -8.67 -13.84 18.03
CA LEU A 23 -10.13 -13.78 18.20
C LEU A 23 -10.64 -14.98 17.40
N GLY A 24 -11.15 -16.00 18.10
CA GLY A 24 -11.35 -17.36 17.57
C GLY A 24 -12.30 -17.53 16.37
N GLN A 25 -12.74 -16.45 15.73
CA GLN A 25 -13.56 -16.43 14.52
C GLN A 25 -12.88 -15.72 13.33
N ASP A 26 -11.66 -15.20 13.49
CA ASP A 26 -10.95 -14.55 12.40
C ASP A 26 -10.55 -15.55 11.30
N PRO A 27 -10.57 -15.14 10.02
CA PRO A 27 -10.13 -15.99 8.91
C PRO A 27 -8.70 -16.49 9.12
N GLU A 28 -8.43 -17.71 8.67
CA GLU A 28 -7.12 -18.35 8.85
C GLU A 28 -5.96 -17.51 8.30
N ASP A 29 -6.15 -16.91 7.11
CA ASP A 29 -5.17 -16.01 6.49
C ASP A 29 -4.84 -14.77 7.36
N PHE A 30 -5.76 -14.36 8.24
CA PHE A 30 -5.60 -13.23 9.16
C PHE A 30 -4.83 -13.63 10.42
N VAL A 31 -5.12 -14.80 10.96
CA VAL A 31 -4.43 -15.35 12.14
C VAL A 31 -3.01 -15.80 11.76
N ARG A 32 -2.87 -16.37 10.57
CA ARG A 32 -1.66 -17.01 10.03
C ARG A 32 -1.26 -16.41 8.67
N PRO A 33 -0.91 -15.11 8.61
CA PRO A 33 -0.54 -14.46 7.36
C PRO A 33 0.70 -15.08 6.72
N THR A 34 0.68 -15.15 5.39
CA THR A 34 1.78 -15.63 4.58
C THR A 34 2.86 -14.57 4.45
N VAL A 35 4.12 -14.92 4.71
CA VAL A 35 5.24 -14.00 4.51
C VAL A 35 5.56 -13.95 3.03
N LEU A 36 5.45 -12.76 2.44
CA LEU A 36 5.83 -12.53 1.05
C LEU A 36 7.18 -11.79 1.02
N PRO A 37 8.29 -12.46 0.63
CA PRO A 37 9.59 -11.81 0.50
C PRO A 37 9.59 -10.79 -0.65
N ASP A 38 10.69 -10.05 -0.80
CA ASP A 38 10.82 -9.13 -1.93
C ASP A 38 10.81 -9.90 -3.25
N HIS A 39 9.70 -9.81 -3.97
CA HIS A 39 9.48 -10.49 -5.23
C HIS A 39 8.63 -9.59 -6.15
N PRO A 40 8.84 -9.59 -7.48
CA PRO A 40 8.04 -8.79 -8.42
C PRO A 40 6.53 -8.97 -8.29
N ILE A 41 6.08 -10.16 -7.86
CA ILE A 41 4.67 -10.46 -7.62
C ILE A 41 4.05 -9.57 -6.53
N VAL A 42 4.83 -9.17 -5.52
CA VAL A 42 4.36 -8.32 -4.42
C VAL A 42 3.95 -6.96 -4.94
N ARG A 43 4.75 -6.38 -5.86
CA ARG A 43 4.43 -5.10 -6.50
C ARG A 43 3.14 -5.19 -7.33
N ARG A 44 2.95 -6.29 -8.06
CA ARG A 44 1.72 -6.55 -8.82
C ARG A 44 0.50 -6.71 -7.91
N LEU A 45 0.66 -7.44 -6.81
CA LEU A 45 -0.38 -7.64 -5.79
C LEU A 45 -0.78 -6.31 -5.13
N ILE A 46 0.19 -5.48 -4.75
CA ILE A 46 -0.07 -4.14 -4.20
C ILE A 46 -0.80 -3.27 -5.22
N ALA A 47 -0.36 -3.27 -6.48
CA ALA A 47 -1.00 -2.50 -7.54
C ALA A 47 -2.44 -2.95 -7.79
N TYR A 48 -2.69 -4.27 -7.74
CA TYR A 48 -4.03 -4.83 -7.83
C TYR A 48 -4.91 -4.38 -6.64
N ALA A 49 -4.43 -4.57 -5.42
CA ALA A 49 -5.15 -4.17 -4.21
C ALA A 49 -5.46 -2.66 -4.18
N HIS A 50 -4.50 -1.84 -4.60
CA HIS A 50 -4.68 -0.40 -4.71
C HIS A 50 -5.81 -0.03 -5.69
N LYS A 51 -5.88 -0.72 -6.84
CA LYS A 51 -6.94 -0.49 -7.84
C LYS A 51 -8.31 -1.00 -7.37
N THR A 52 -8.38 -2.19 -6.77
CA THR A 52 -9.65 -2.75 -6.27
C THR A 52 -10.21 -1.97 -5.09
N LEU A 53 -9.34 -1.32 -4.32
CA LEU A 53 -9.71 -0.38 -3.26
C LEU A 53 -9.93 1.05 -3.76
N HIS A 54 -10.24 1.24 -5.05
CA HIS A 54 -10.57 2.55 -5.63
C HIS A 54 -9.48 3.60 -5.38
N HIS A 55 -8.23 3.24 -5.63
CA HIS A 55 -7.07 4.11 -5.45
C HIS A 55 -6.84 4.58 -4.00
N ALA A 56 -7.22 3.75 -3.03
CA ALA A 56 -7.00 4.05 -1.61
C ALA A 56 -5.51 4.31 -1.28
N GLY A 57 -5.29 5.12 -0.25
CA GLY A 57 -3.96 5.51 0.21
C GLY A 57 -3.13 4.36 0.78
N VAL A 58 -1.90 4.69 1.17
CA VAL A 58 -0.90 3.72 1.68
C VAL A 58 -1.42 2.94 2.88
N GLN A 59 -2.00 3.64 3.87
CA GLN A 59 -2.46 3.00 5.11
C GLN A 59 -3.58 1.99 4.84
N THR A 60 -4.60 2.38 4.08
CA THR A 60 -5.74 1.51 3.75
C THR A 60 -5.31 0.31 2.94
N THR A 61 -4.47 0.52 1.92
CA THR A 61 -3.95 -0.57 1.08
C THR A 61 -3.11 -1.55 1.92
N LEU A 62 -2.24 -1.02 2.78
CA LEU A 62 -1.42 -1.84 3.66
C LEU A 62 -2.25 -2.62 4.68
N SER A 63 -3.27 -2.01 5.29
CA SER A 63 -4.18 -2.67 6.21
C SER A 63 -4.98 -3.79 5.52
N HIS A 64 -5.40 -3.58 4.27
CA HIS A 64 -6.05 -4.63 3.48
C HIS A 64 -5.12 -5.81 3.21
N LEU A 65 -3.87 -5.55 2.79
CA LEU A 65 -2.88 -6.61 2.53
C LEU A 65 -2.50 -7.38 3.79
N ARG A 66 -2.38 -6.70 4.94
CA ARG A 66 -2.05 -7.31 6.24
C ARG A 66 -3.06 -8.33 6.72
N LYS A 67 -4.27 -8.35 6.16
CA LYS A 67 -5.26 -9.37 6.47
C LYS A 67 -4.88 -10.77 5.99
N ARG A 68 -3.90 -10.87 5.08
CA ARG A 68 -3.52 -12.14 4.44
C ARG A 68 -2.01 -12.31 4.29
N PHE A 69 -1.28 -11.20 4.18
CA PHE A 69 0.13 -11.19 3.84
C PHE A 69 0.95 -10.34 4.80
N LEU A 70 2.09 -10.87 5.20
CA LEU A 70 3.14 -10.12 5.86
C LEU A 70 4.24 -9.78 4.86
N ILE A 71 4.29 -8.51 4.44
CA ILE A 71 5.30 -8.02 3.49
C ILE A 71 6.40 -7.29 4.29
N PRO A 72 7.67 -7.77 4.27
CA PRO A 72 8.79 -7.08 4.88
C PRO A 72 8.93 -5.66 4.30
N ARG A 73 9.15 -4.67 5.18
CA ARG A 73 9.16 -3.25 4.79
C ARG A 73 7.90 -2.82 4.01
N GLY A 74 6.76 -3.48 4.26
CA GLY A 74 5.54 -3.36 3.45
C GLY A 74 5.07 -1.92 3.24
N ARG A 75 5.16 -1.04 4.24
CA ARG A 75 4.81 0.38 4.09
C ARG A 75 5.63 1.08 3.00
N SER A 76 6.93 0.83 2.96
CA SER A 76 7.84 1.43 1.97
C SER A 76 7.53 0.92 0.56
N VAL A 77 7.33 -0.39 0.42
CA VAL A 77 6.99 -1.01 -0.88
C VAL A 77 5.62 -0.52 -1.37
N VAL A 78 4.61 -0.46 -0.50
CA VAL A 78 3.29 0.09 -0.85
C VAL A 78 3.40 1.54 -1.29
N LYS A 79 4.13 2.37 -0.53
CA LYS A 79 4.36 3.77 -0.92
C LYS A 79 5.01 3.88 -2.29
N GLU A 80 6.04 3.07 -2.57
CA GLU A 80 6.73 3.05 -3.87
C GLU A 80 5.77 2.76 -5.03
N VAL A 81 4.91 1.75 -4.90
CA VAL A 81 3.94 1.37 -5.93
C VAL A 81 2.90 2.46 -6.14
N LEU A 82 2.34 3.02 -5.07
CA LEU A 82 1.30 4.05 -5.14
C LEU A 82 1.80 5.36 -5.74
N GLN A 83 3.06 5.75 -5.46
CA GLN A 83 3.68 6.95 -6.06
C GLN A 83 3.82 6.85 -7.59
N LYS A 84 3.91 5.62 -8.12
CA LYS A 84 3.96 5.35 -9.56
C LYS A 84 2.57 5.27 -10.21
N CYS A 85 1.48 5.37 -9.42
CA CYS A 85 0.12 5.34 -9.97
C CYS A 85 -0.21 6.64 -10.71
N VAL A 86 -0.43 6.54 -12.02
CA VAL A 86 -0.78 7.69 -12.87
C VAL A 86 -2.07 8.36 -12.42
N THR A 87 -3.10 7.58 -12.07
CA THR A 87 -4.38 8.10 -11.61
C THR A 87 -4.21 8.95 -10.35
N CYS A 88 -3.57 8.40 -9.31
CA CYS A 88 -3.32 9.15 -8.07
C CYS A 88 -2.46 10.39 -8.32
N ARG A 89 -1.43 10.28 -9.17
CA ARG A 89 -0.56 11.41 -9.50
C ARG A 89 -1.30 12.55 -10.20
N ARG A 90 -2.31 12.24 -11.03
CA ARG A 90 -3.17 13.26 -11.64
C ARG A 90 -4.04 13.94 -10.58
N TYR A 91 -4.69 13.18 -9.70
CA TYR A 91 -5.50 13.73 -8.61
C TYR A 91 -4.71 14.59 -7.62
N THR A 92 -3.43 14.29 -7.39
CA THR A 92 -2.56 15.08 -6.50
C THR A 92 -1.74 16.15 -7.21
N SER A 93 -1.87 16.28 -8.54
CA SER A 93 -1.12 17.29 -9.29
C SER A 93 -1.62 18.70 -8.96
N LYS A 94 -0.68 19.66 -8.86
CA LYS A 94 -1.03 21.07 -8.70
C LYS A 94 -1.60 21.60 -10.02
N PRO A 95 -2.62 22.47 -9.99
CA PRO A 95 -3.11 23.11 -11.20
C PRO A 95 -1.98 23.88 -11.86
N VAL A 96 -1.87 23.73 -13.19
CA VAL A 96 -0.99 24.58 -13.99
C VAL A 96 -1.69 25.93 -14.09
N VAL A 97 -1.17 26.93 -13.38
CA VAL A 97 -1.64 28.31 -13.54
C VAL A 97 -1.03 28.81 -14.85
N PRO A 98 -1.82 29.11 -15.88
CA PRO A 98 -1.27 29.70 -17.10
C PRO A 98 -0.63 31.04 -16.74
N VAL A 99 0.59 31.29 -17.24
CA VAL A 99 1.20 32.62 -17.18
C VAL A 99 0.40 33.50 -18.13
N VAL A 100 -0.66 34.10 -17.61
CA VAL A 100 -1.34 35.20 -18.30
C VAL A 100 -0.47 36.43 -18.09
N GLU A 101 0.47 36.63 -19.00
CA GLU A 101 1.24 37.86 -19.09
C GLU A 101 0.25 39.02 -19.27
N SER A 102 0.44 40.09 -18.50
CA SER A 102 -0.51 41.18 -18.28
C SER A 102 -0.82 42.01 -19.53
N ILE A 103 -1.49 41.46 -20.54
CA ILE A 103 -1.96 42.17 -21.75
C ILE A 103 -3.18 43.08 -21.42
N VAL A 104 -3.57 43.20 -20.16
CA VAL A 104 -4.68 44.08 -19.74
C VAL A 104 -4.30 45.57 -19.83
N TRP A 105 -3.00 45.93 -19.88
CA TRP A 105 -2.56 47.33 -19.90
C TRP A 105 -2.54 47.99 -21.28
N LEU A 106 -2.66 47.25 -22.39
CA LEU A 106 -2.52 47.79 -23.75
C LEU A 106 -3.84 48.29 -24.38
N ARG A 107 -4.95 48.32 -23.64
CA ARG A 107 -6.26 48.76 -24.17
C ARG A 107 -6.73 50.14 -23.66
N LEU A 108 -5.85 50.92 -23.03
CA LEU A 108 -6.17 52.25 -22.46
C LEU A 108 -5.16 53.36 -22.83
N LYS A 109 -4.54 53.31 -24.01
CA LYS A 109 -3.86 54.49 -24.59
C LYS A 109 -4.40 54.79 -25.98
#